data_AF-A0A971EWJ6-F1
#
_entry.id   AF-A0A971EWJ6-F1
#
_cell.length_a   1.000
_cell.length_b   1.000
_cell.length_c   1.000
_cell.angle_alpha   90.00
_cell.angle_beta   90.00
_cell.angle_gamma   90.00
#
_symmetry.space_group_name_H-M   'P 1'
#
loop_
_entity.id
_entity.type
_entity.pdbx_description
1 polymer ?
#
loop_
_entity_poly.entity_id
_entity_poly.type
_entity_poly.pdbx_seq_one_letter_code
_entity_poly.pdbx_strand_id
1 'polypeptide(L)'
;MKLVIRSESRYDRFARRIGLMAEPETGDSEFDKAYFLDTGENEAVKAFLGEPQTRSAVDRLFKLGFPVHELGTEKNGLYLVLSPLRENALGKIPVAGYVDGLVRLAREFPSASRFTASGVTDLSHRRPLSRGLAALLLAVDGLLLPGGLIALILGLDRFQPLGRGLILNALLLSIPITLIYLTGVFLWIRGRSSSHRLFLVFLVLALVGFPLAMTGGAVVTNGFWDEDPETARQILVTNRHYRQSRNRKSWYVTFPSWRRHGETEQISVSCRLYSKVRAGDALVVRTKPGYWGEEWITGVNPLTPENRADEPVASLPLQLQSIRFFESAAADGPVSEGRFAKEFARQEARFIYCRVDMGNHLWRDRDQSYLFAWRYHNPDGSLLGEVSGRFTVAEEWQTAWLSHSWGWQRPGHWPSGDYRVVVLVDGHFLGEGTFTIR
;
A
#
# COMPACT_ATOMS: atom_id res chain seq x y z
N MET A 1 0.72 25.13 -44.28
CA MET A 1 -0.19 25.43 -43.17
C MET A 1 -1.11 24.30 -42.79
N LYS A 2 -0.82 23.67 -41.64
CA LYS A 2 -1.79 22.85 -40.91
C LYS A 2 -2.44 23.76 -39.85
N LEU A 3 -3.72 24.06 -40.02
CA LEU A 3 -4.55 24.80 -39.08
C LEU A 3 -5.77 23.94 -38.75
N VAL A 4 -6.09 23.85 -37.46
CA VAL A 4 -7.34 23.27 -36.98
C VAL A 4 -7.95 24.24 -35.98
N ILE A 5 -9.21 24.60 -36.22
CA ILE A 5 -10.04 25.45 -35.38
C ILE A 5 -11.15 24.59 -34.81
N ARG A 6 -11.36 24.64 -33.50
CA ARG A 6 -12.46 23.96 -32.81
C ARG A 6 -12.98 24.83 -31.68
N SER A 7 -14.17 24.56 -31.17
CA SER A 7 -14.65 25.26 -29.98
C SER A 7 -13.74 24.98 -28.77
N GLU A 8 -13.44 26.02 -27.99
CA GLU A 8 -12.54 25.90 -26.84
C GLU A 8 -13.17 25.03 -25.73
N SER A 9 -12.50 23.93 -25.35
CA SER A 9 -12.98 23.08 -24.27
C SER A 9 -12.62 23.65 -22.88
N ARG A 10 -13.23 23.09 -21.83
CA ARG A 10 -12.83 23.40 -20.43
C ARG A 10 -11.36 23.04 -20.17
N TYR A 11 -10.87 21.96 -20.79
CA TYR A 11 -9.50 21.50 -20.60
C TYR A 11 -8.48 22.42 -21.30
N ASP A 12 -8.81 22.88 -22.51
CA ASP A 12 -7.97 23.84 -23.26
C ASP A 12 -7.77 25.13 -22.46
N ARG A 13 -8.86 25.69 -21.91
CA ARG A 13 -8.80 26.86 -21.01
C ARG A 13 -7.88 26.66 -19.83
N PHE A 14 -7.97 25.50 -19.19
CA PHE A 14 -7.11 25.16 -18.06
C PHE A 14 -5.65 25.05 -18.49
N ALA A 15 -5.36 24.33 -19.58
CA ALA A 15 -4.02 24.15 -20.12
C ALA A 15 -3.38 25.50 -20.52
N ARG A 16 -4.15 26.41 -21.10
CA ARG A 16 -3.73 27.78 -21.41
C ARG A 16 -3.41 28.56 -20.13
N ARG A 17 -4.27 28.48 -19.12
CA ARG A 17 -4.08 29.17 -17.82
C ARG A 17 -2.81 28.75 -17.09
N ILE A 18 -2.43 27.47 -17.14
CA ILE A 18 -1.19 26.97 -16.54
C ILE A 18 0.03 27.12 -17.46
N GLY A 19 -0.15 27.71 -18.65
CA GLY A 19 0.90 27.94 -19.64
C GLY A 19 1.43 26.66 -20.31
N LEU A 20 0.69 25.54 -20.26
CA LEU A 20 1.04 24.28 -20.92
C LEU A 20 1.03 24.41 -22.45
N MET A 21 0.11 25.22 -22.95
CA MET A 21 -0.05 25.56 -24.36
C MET A 21 0.11 27.07 -24.55
N ALA A 22 0.57 27.47 -25.73
CA ALA A 22 0.58 28.85 -26.19
C ALA A 22 -0.15 28.86 -27.54
N GLU A 23 -1.26 29.59 -27.61
CA GLU A 23 -2.02 29.77 -28.84
C GLU A 23 -1.60 31.06 -29.53
N PRO A 24 -1.68 31.14 -30.87
CA PRO A 24 -1.59 32.41 -31.56
C PRO A 24 -2.80 33.28 -31.16
N GLU A 25 -2.53 34.48 -30.62
CA GLU A 25 -3.56 35.48 -30.36
C GLU A 25 -3.97 36.18 -31.66
N THR A 26 -5.27 36.22 -31.95
CA THR A 26 -5.80 36.84 -33.18
C THR A 26 -6.01 38.35 -33.04
N GLY A 27 -5.86 38.88 -31.82
CA GLY A 27 -6.16 40.27 -31.48
C GLY A 27 -7.62 40.52 -31.11
N ASP A 28 -8.45 39.48 -31.11
CA ASP A 28 -9.87 39.53 -30.75
C ASP A 28 -10.14 38.59 -29.56
N SER A 29 -10.30 39.18 -28.38
CA SER A 29 -10.44 38.42 -27.14
C SER A 29 -11.72 37.59 -27.06
N GLU A 30 -12.77 37.95 -27.81
CA GLU A 30 -14.00 37.14 -27.85
C GLU A 30 -13.77 35.89 -28.70
N PHE A 31 -13.14 36.07 -29.87
CA PHE A 31 -12.78 34.97 -30.75
C PHE A 31 -11.79 33.99 -30.08
N ASP A 32 -10.75 34.52 -29.44
CA ASP A 32 -9.72 33.72 -28.75
C ASP A 32 -10.25 32.98 -27.50
N LYS A 33 -11.41 33.39 -26.96
CA LYS A 33 -12.13 32.66 -25.89
C LYS A 33 -13.15 31.66 -26.41
N ALA A 34 -13.60 31.82 -27.65
CA ALA A 34 -14.61 30.96 -28.27
C ALA A 34 -13.95 29.76 -28.96
N TYR A 35 -12.78 29.96 -29.57
CA TYR A 35 -12.14 28.99 -30.44
C TYR A 35 -10.72 28.67 -29.99
N PHE A 36 -10.37 27.40 -30.11
CA PHE A 36 -9.02 26.86 -29.92
C PHE A 36 -8.34 26.72 -31.29
N LEU A 37 -7.08 27.14 -31.38
CA LEU A 37 -6.28 27.11 -32.61
C LEU A 37 -5.12 26.10 -32.49
N ASP A 38 -5.21 24.98 -33.20
CA ASP A 38 -4.11 24.02 -33.35
C ASP A 38 -3.34 24.32 -34.64
N THR A 39 -2.15 24.88 -34.52
CA THR A 39 -1.29 25.16 -35.66
C THR A 39 0.19 25.01 -35.30
N GLY A 40 0.98 24.57 -36.27
CA GLY A 40 2.45 24.62 -36.19
C GLY A 40 3.04 25.92 -36.76
N GLU A 41 2.22 26.76 -37.39
CA GLU A 41 2.62 27.96 -38.15
C GLU A 41 1.93 29.21 -37.56
N ASN A 42 2.36 29.60 -36.35
CA ASN A 42 1.70 30.67 -35.58
C ASN A 42 1.56 31.99 -36.34
N GLU A 43 2.62 32.45 -37.01
CA GLU A 43 2.62 33.75 -37.70
C GLU A 43 1.68 33.77 -38.92
N ALA A 44 1.66 32.70 -39.72
CA ALA A 44 0.78 32.61 -40.88
C ALA A 44 -0.70 32.58 -40.47
N VAL A 45 -1.01 31.83 -39.41
CA VAL A 45 -2.36 31.77 -38.83
C VAL A 45 -2.74 33.11 -38.20
N LYS A 46 -1.82 33.77 -37.50
CA LYS A 46 -2.05 35.09 -36.90
C LYS A 46 -2.32 36.15 -37.96
N ALA A 47 -1.60 36.13 -39.07
CA ALA A 47 -1.86 37.03 -40.20
C ALA A 47 -3.24 36.75 -40.82
N PHE A 48 -3.57 35.49 -41.09
CA PHE A 48 -4.84 35.09 -41.70
C PHE A 48 -6.06 35.39 -40.81
N LEU A 49 -5.98 35.04 -39.52
CA LEU A 49 -7.05 35.27 -38.55
C LEU A 49 -6.99 36.66 -37.91
N GLY A 50 -5.97 37.48 -38.22
CA GLY A 50 -5.88 38.88 -37.80
C GLY A 50 -6.92 39.76 -38.49
N GLU A 51 -7.43 39.35 -39.65
CA GLU A 51 -8.50 40.04 -40.36
C GLU A 51 -9.89 39.78 -39.73
N PRO A 52 -10.66 40.82 -39.34
CA PRO A 52 -11.98 40.66 -38.74
C PRO A 52 -13.00 39.92 -39.62
N GLN A 53 -12.86 40.03 -40.95
CA GLN A 53 -13.75 39.38 -41.91
C GLN A 53 -13.59 37.86 -41.87
N THR A 54 -12.35 37.37 -41.81
CA THR A 54 -12.01 35.95 -41.66
C THR A 54 -12.58 35.39 -40.36
N ARG A 55 -12.35 36.07 -39.22
CA ARG A 55 -12.90 35.65 -37.92
C ARG A 55 -14.43 35.58 -37.93
N SER A 56 -15.07 36.57 -38.52
CA SER A 56 -16.53 36.60 -38.67
C SER A 56 -17.04 35.46 -39.56
N ALA A 57 -16.29 35.06 -40.60
CA ALA A 57 -16.64 33.94 -41.46
C ALA A 57 -16.52 32.59 -40.72
N VAL A 58 -15.46 32.42 -39.93
CA VAL A 58 -15.31 31.25 -39.04
C VAL A 58 -16.47 31.20 -38.04
N ASP A 59 -16.75 32.31 -37.34
CA ASP A 59 -17.80 32.36 -36.33
C ASP A 59 -19.20 32.03 -36.90
N ARG A 60 -19.51 32.53 -38.11
CA ARG A 60 -20.74 32.16 -38.81
C ARG A 60 -20.84 30.66 -39.06
N LEU A 61 -19.76 30.00 -39.49
CA LEU A 61 -19.77 28.54 -39.71
C LEU A 61 -20.11 27.79 -38.42
N PHE A 62 -19.52 28.16 -37.29
CA PHE A 62 -19.81 27.54 -36.00
C PHE A 62 -21.23 27.83 -35.48
N LYS A 63 -21.88 28.91 -35.97
CA LYS A 63 -23.24 29.33 -35.59
C LYS A 63 -24.35 28.91 -36.57
N LEU A 64 -24.05 28.15 -37.63
CA LEU A 64 -25.02 27.70 -38.65
C LEU A 64 -26.08 26.68 -38.16
N GLY A 65 -26.14 26.40 -36.86
CA GLY A 65 -27.21 25.62 -36.22
C GLY A 65 -26.91 24.14 -36.00
N PHE A 66 -25.77 23.63 -36.47
CA PHE A 66 -25.28 22.28 -36.16
C PHE A 66 -23.91 22.34 -35.45
N PRO A 67 -23.61 21.39 -34.55
CA PRO A 67 -22.37 21.39 -33.80
C PRO A 67 -21.18 21.13 -34.74
N VAL A 68 -20.43 22.20 -35.02
CA VAL A 68 -19.14 22.11 -35.69
C VAL A 68 -18.10 21.65 -34.68
N HIS A 69 -17.57 20.45 -34.88
CA HIS A 69 -16.52 19.90 -34.04
C HIS A 69 -15.16 20.48 -34.42
N GLU A 70 -14.90 20.60 -35.71
CA GLU A 70 -13.58 20.92 -36.25
C GLU A 70 -13.72 21.64 -37.60
N LEU A 71 -12.91 22.67 -37.82
CA LEU A 71 -12.69 23.34 -39.09
C LEU A 71 -11.18 23.34 -39.32
N GLY A 72 -10.69 22.69 -40.36
CA GLY A 72 -9.25 22.55 -40.55
C GLY A 72 -8.79 22.68 -41.99
N THR A 73 -7.47 22.64 -42.16
CA THR A 73 -6.80 22.64 -43.46
C THR A 73 -6.12 21.30 -43.70
N GLU A 74 -6.30 20.76 -44.91
CA GLU A 74 -5.54 19.63 -45.44
C GLU A 74 -4.77 20.06 -46.70
N LYS A 75 -4.00 19.13 -47.29
CA LYS A 75 -3.22 19.38 -48.51
C LYS A 75 -4.05 19.96 -49.66
N ASN A 76 -5.34 19.62 -49.72
CA ASN A 76 -6.22 19.93 -50.84
C ASN A 76 -7.32 20.96 -50.53
N GLY A 77 -7.28 21.62 -49.36
CA GLY A 77 -8.23 22.69 -49.03
C GLY A 77 -8.71 22.69 -47.59
N LEU A 78 -9.86 23.34 -47.37
CA LEU A 78 -10.53 23.41 -46.08
C LEU A 78 -11.53 22.26 -45.92
N TYR A 79 -11.62 21.72 -44.71
CA TYR A 79 -12.64 20.75 -44.35
C TYR A 79 -13.34 21.18 -43.05
N LEU A 80 -14.54 20.66 -42.86
CA LEU A 80 -15.34 20.89 -41.66
C LEU A 80 -15.95 19.56 -41.19
N VAL A 81 -15.86 19.29 -39.89
CA VAL A 81 -16.39 18.10 -39.24
C VAL A 81 -17.57 18.50 -38.36
N LEU A 82 -18.74 17.91 -38.63
CA LEU A 82 -19.94 18.06 -37.82
C LEU A 82 -20.06 16.87 -36.87
N SER A 83 -20.00 17.10 -35.55
CA SER A 83 -20.09 16.05 -34.54
C SER A 83 -20.43 16.58 -33.14
N PRO A 84 -21.25 15.88 -32.33
CA PRO A 84 -21.99 14.66 -32.68
C PRO A 84 -23.25 14.98 -33.50
N LEU A 85 -23.55 14.14 -34.50
CA LEU A 85 -24.81 14.22 -35.27
C LEU A 85 -25.77 13.11 -34.84
N ARG A 86 -27.05 13.44 -34.72
CA ARG A 86 -28.12 12.44 -34.58
C ARG A 86 -28.55 11.99 -35.96
N GLU A 87 -28.88 10.71 -36.10
CA GLU A 87 -29.24 10.09 -37.39
C GLU A 87 -30.39 10.81 -38.09
N ASN A 88 -31.40 11.23 -37.34
CA ASN A 88 -32.55 12.00 -37.84
C ASN A 88 -32.25 13.46 -38.23
N ALA A 89 -31.03 13.94 -38.01
CA ALA A 89 -30.64 15.31 -38.27
C ALA A 89 -29.91 15.48 -39.62
N LEU A 90 -29.46 14.39 -40.25
CA LEU A 90 -28.67 14.42 -41.50
C LEU A 90 -29.37 15.17 -42.64
N GLY A 91 -30.67 14.93 -42.83
CA GLY A 91 -31.45 15.60 -43.89
C GLY A 91 -31.75 17.09 -43.61
N LYS A 92 -31.43 17.60 -42.41
CA LYS A 92 -31.68 18.99 -42.02
C LYS A 92 -30.42 19.86 -42.06
N ILE A 93 -29.26 19.27 -42.37
CA ILE A 93 -27.98 19.98 -42.38
C ILE A 93 -28.00 20.98 -43.55
N PRO A 94 -27.77 22.29 -43.32
CA PRO A 94 -27.71 23.29 -44.38
C PRO A 94 -26.37 23.20 -45.12
N VAL A 95 -26.15 22.11 -45.86
CA VAL A 95 -24.88 21.80 -46.54
C VAL A 95 -24.42 22.95 -47.43
N ALA A 96 -25.34 23.58 -48.16
CA ALA A 96 -25.04 24.75 -49.00
C ALA A 96 -24.42 25.90 -48.20
N GLY A 97 -24.98 26.25 -47.03
CA GLY A 97 -24.45 27.32 -46.19
C GLY A 97 -23.04 27.02 -45.65
N TYR A 98 -22.76 25.76 -45.30
CA TYR A 98 -21.42 25.33 -44.91
C TYR A 98 -20.43 25.39 -46.07
N VAL A 99 -20.82 24.90 -47.25
CA VAL A 99 -19.98 24.91 -48.46
C VAL A 99 -19.69 26.35 -48.89
N ASP A 100 -20.69 27.23 -48.92
CA ASP A 100 -20.51 28.63 -49.28
C ASP A 100 -19.56 29.35 -48.32
N GLY A 101 -19.70 29.09 -47.02
CA GLY A 101 -18.80 29.63 -45.99
C GLY A 101 -17.37 29.12 -46.16
N LEU A 102 -17.19 27.82 -46.45
CA LEU A 102 -15.88 27.23 -46.73
C LEU A 102 -15.24 27.79 -48.00
N VAL A 103 -16.01 27.95 -49.09
CA VAL A 103 -15.52 28.54 -50.34
C VAL A 103 -15.07 29.98 -50.12
N ARG A 104 -15.83 30.76 -49.35
CA ARG A 104 -15.45 32.13 -49.01
C ARG A 104 -14.15 32.17 -48.21
N LEU A 105 -14.04 31.37 -47.16
CA LEU A 105 -12.80 31.25 -46.39
C LEU A 105 -11.63 30.79 -47.25
N ALA A 106 -11.84 29.84 -48.16
CA ALA A 106 -10.80 29.31 -49.03
C ALA A 106 -10.25 30.36 -50.02
N ARG A 107 -11.08 31.33 -50.45
CA ARG A 107 -10.64 32.45 -51.32
C ARG A 107 -9.75 33.45 -50.58
N GLU A 108 -10.07 33.69 -49.31
CA GLU A 108 -9.30 34.56 -48.42
C GLU A 108 -8.06 33.85 -47.87
N PHE A 109 -8.05 32.51 -47.90
CA PHE A 109 -6.94 31.71 -47.43
C PHE A 109 -5.69 31.99 -48.28
N PRO A 110 -4.60 32.49 -47.68
CA PRO A 110 -3.38 32.77 -48.42
C PRO A 110 -2.90 31.51 -49.12
N SER A 111 -2.83 31.55 -50.46
CA SER A 111 -2.23 30.47 -51.24
C SER A 111 -0.82 30.24 -50.69
N ALA A 112 -0.48 29.00 -50.37
CA ALA A 112 0.72 28.62 -49.61
C ALA A 112 2.04 29.20 -50.17
N SER A 113 2.03 29.68 -51.41
CA SER A 113 3.12 30.37 -52.09
C SER A 113 3.41 31.80 -51.62
N ARG A 114 2.53 32.49 -50.87
CA ARG A 114 2.75 33.89 -50.43
C ARG A 114 3.53 34.06 -49.12
N PHE A 115 3.74 33.00 -48.35
CA PHE A 115 4.60 33.05 -47.16
C PHE A 115 6.04 32.70 -47.53
N THR A 116 6.64 33.43 -48.48
CA THR A 116 8.10 33.45 -48.58
C THR A 116 8.63 34.13 -47.33
N ALA A 117 9.34 33.37 -46.50
CA ALA A 117 9.85 33.75 -45.20
C ALA A 117 10.69 35.04 -45.27
N SER A 118 10.05 36.18 -45.08
CA SER A 118 10.73 37.45 -44.88
C SER A 118 11.38 37.45 -43.50
N GLY A 119 12.61 36.92 -43.42
CA GLY A 119 13.73 37.44 -42.63
C GLY A 119 13.59 37.69 -41.12
N VAL A 120 12.46 37.38 -40.47
CA VAL A 120 12.35 37.52 -39.02
C VAL A 120 12.93 36.26 -38.38
N THR A 121 14.20 36.33 -38.01
CA THR A 121 14.87 35.42 -37.08
C THR A 121 14.24 35.58 -35.69
N ASP A 122 13.00 35.14 -35.53
CA ASP A 122 12.42 35.01 -34.20
C ASP A 122 13.03 33.77 -33.55
N LEU A 123 13.90 34.01 -32.57
CA LEU A 123 14.64 33.01 -31.77
C LEU A 123 13.70 32.10 -30.96
N SER A 124 12.39 32.29 -31.09
CA SER A 124 11.34 31.49 -30.47
C SER A 124 11.00 30.19 -31.23
N HIS A 125 11.74 29.82 -32.28
CA HIS A 125 11.63 28.50 -32.94
C HIS A 125 12.00 27.37 -31.97
N ARG A 126 11.03 26.99 -31.13
CA ARG A 126 11.13 25.84 -30.23
C ARG A 126 11.39 24.60 -31.09
N ARG A 127 12.49 23.88 -30.78
CA ARG A 127 12.90 22.67 -31.50
C ARG A 127 11.72 21.70 -31.65
N PRO A 128 11.53 21.03 -32.80
CA PRO A 128 10.48 20.03 -32.97
C PRO A 128 10.59 18.94 -31.89
N LEU A 129 9.46 18.31 -31.54
CA LEU A 129 9.49 17.19 -30.57
C LEU A 129 10.48 16.15 -31.11
N SER A 130 11.46 15.75 -30.29
CA SER A 130 12.20 14.54 -30.59
C SER A 130 11.20 13.39 -30.53
N ARG A 131 10.80 12.88 -31.69
CA ARG A 131 9.90 11.72 -31.80
C ARG A 131 10.48 10.52 -31.06
N GLY A 132 11.81 10.38 -31.06
CA GLY A 132 12.52 9.36 -30.31
C GLY A 132 12.33 9.48 -28.80
N LEU A 133 12.44 10.70 -28.24
CA LEU A 133 12.21 10.90 -26.81
C LEU A 133 10.74 10.64 -26.42
N ALA A 134 9.79 11.06 -27.26
CA ALA A 134 8.37 10.77 -27.04
C ALA A 134 8.10 9.26 -27.00
N ALA A 135 8.64 8.53 -27.97
CA ALA A 135 8.52 7.08 -28.05
C ALA A 135 9.17 6.40 -26.85
N LEU A 136 10.33 6.88 -26.40
CA LEU A 136 11.02 6.36 -25.22
C LEU A 136 10.17 6.57 -23.95
N LEU A 137 9.66 7.77 -23.71
CA LEU A 137 8.82 8.07 -22.54
C LEU A 137 7.55 7.21 -22.54
N LEU A 138 6.90 7.08 -23.70
CA LEU A 138 5.72 6.21 -23.84
C LEU A 138 6.07 4.74 -23.61
N ALA A 139 7.24 4.28 -24.05
CA ALA A 139 7.70 2.92 -23.79
C ALA A 139 7.99 2.70 -22.30
N VAL A 140 8.63 3.66 -21.62
CA VAL A 140 8.86 3.61 -20.17
C VAL A 140 7.54 3.51 -19.41
N ASP A 141 6.60 4.44 -19.66
CA ASP A 141 5.28 4.41 -19.00
C ASP A 141 4.49 3.15 -19.36
N GLY A 142 4.58 2.70 -20.62
CA GLY A 142 3.98 1.47 -21.11
C GLY A 142 4.54 0.21 -20.46
N LEU A 143 5.79 0.22 -19.99
CA LEU A 143 6.42 -0.90 -19.26
C LEU A 143 6.19 -0.82 -17.75
N LEU A 144 6.14 0.38 -17.16
CA LEU A 144 5.93 0.57 -15.73
C LEU A 144 4.61 -0.04 -15.24
N LEU A 145 3.53 0.10 -16.02
CA LEU A 145 2.22 -0.45 -15.68
C LEU A 145 2.20 -1.99 -15.59
N PRO A 146 2.42 -2.74 -16.69
CA PRO A 146 2.40 -4.20 -16.66
C PRO A 146 3.55 -4.76 -15.81
N GLY A 147 4.75 -4.17 -15.88
CA GLY A 147 5.89 -4.59 -15.09
C GLY A 147 5.65 -4.43 -13.59
N GLY A 148 5.12 -3.27 -13.17
CA GLY A 148 4.76 -3.01 -11.79
C GLY A 148 3.63 -3.90 -11.28
N LEU A 149 2.60 -4.15 -12.11
CA LEU A 149 1.52 -5.06 -11.75
C LEU A 149 2.02 -6.51 -11.58
N ILE A 150 2.83 -7.01 -12.52
CA ILE A 150 3.43 -8.34 -12.44
C ILE A 150 4.31 -8.46 -11.19
N ALA A 151 5.19 -7.47 -10.96
CA ALA A 151 6.04 -7.42 -9.77
C ALA A 151 5.21 -7.43 -8.48
N LEU A 152 4.11 -6.67 -8.42
CA LEU A 152 3.23 -6.66 -7.26
C LEU A 152 2.53 -7.99 -7.02
N ILE A 153 2.00 -8.62 -8.07
CA ILE A 153 1.34 -9.93 -7.96
C ILE A 153 2.33 -11.01 -7.51
N LEU A 154 3.48 -11.12 -8.19
CA LEU A 154 4.51 -12.11 -7.85
C LEU A 154 5.14 -11.82 -6.48
N GLY A 155 5.34 -10.55 -6.17
CA GLY A 155 5.87 -10.08 -4.90
C GLY A 155 4.95 -10.42 -3.74
N LEU A 156 3.65 -10.14 -3.84
CA LEU A 156 2.70 -10.47 -2.76
C LEU A 156 2.45 -11.97 -2.61
N ASP A 157 2.61 -12.76 -3.68
CA ASP A 157 2.48 -14.21 -3.65
C ASP A 157 3.70 -14.88 -2.99
N ARG A 158 4.91 -14.40 -3.29
CA ARG A 158 6.17 -15.01 -2.80
C ARG A 158 6.75 -14.36 -1.55
N PHE A 159 6.58 -13.06 -1.40
CA PHE A 159 7.22 -12.22 -0.39
C PHE A 159 6.17 -11.42 0.39
N GLN A 160 5.15 -12.11 0.91
CA GLN A 160 4.04 -11.45 1.57
C GLN A 160 4.52 -10.64 2.79
N PRO A 161 4.49 -9.29 2.76
CA PRO A 161 4.90 -8.49 3.90
C PRO A 161 3.89 -8.68 5.03
N LEU A 162 4.38 -8.81 6.25
CA LEU A 162 3.56 -8.98 7.45
C LEU A 162 2.80 -7.69 7.77
N GLY A 163 3.40 -6.52 7.51
CA GLY A 163 2.78 -5.21 7.72
C GLY A 163 2.42 -4.49 6.43
N ARG A 164 1.79 -3.32 6.61
CA ARG A 164 1.45 -2.40 5.51
C ARG A 164 2.48 -1.28 5.34
N GLY A 165 3.49 -1.21 6.21
CA GLY A 165 4.47 -0.13 6.25
C GLY A 165 5.19 0.03 4.92
N LEU A 166 5.79 -1.05 4.42
CA LEU A 166 6.45 -1.09 3.12
C LEU A 166 5.57 -0.58 1.97
N ILE A 167 4.32 -1.07 1.87
CA ILE A 167 3.39 -0.69 0.80
C ILE A 167 3.05 0.80 0.90
N LEU A 168 2.72 1.29 2.10
CA LEU A 168 2.39 2.71 2.29
C LEU A 168 3.59 3.62 2.01
N ASN A 169 4.79 3.23 2.44
CA ASN A 169 6.02 3.98 2.19
C ASN A 169 6.34 4.02 0.69
N ALA A 170 6.21 2.90 -0.03
CA ALA A 170 6.41 2.85 -1.47
C ALA A 170 5.38 3.70 -2.23
N LEU A 171 4.11 3.68 -1.81
CA LEU A 171 3.07 4.56 -2.37
C LEU A 171 3.37 6.03 -2.09
N LEU A 172 3.76 6.39 -0.87
CA LEU A 172 4.14 7.76 -0.51
C LEU A 172 5.35 8.24 -1.32
N LEU A 173 6.36 7.38 -1.49
CA LEU A 173 7.56 7.70 -2.28
C LEU A 173 7.26 7.82 -3.78
N SER A 174 6.23 7.12 -4.28
CA SER A 174 5.82 7.23 -5.69
C SER A 174 5.28 8.62 -6.05
N ILE A 175 4.73 9.37 -5.09
CA ILE A 175 4.17 10.72 -5.32
C ILE A 175 5.24 11.72 -5.77
N PRO A 176 6.32 11.99 -5.00
CA PRO A 176 7.34 12.94 -5.42
C PRO A 176 8.05 12.51 -6.70
N ILE A 177 8.28 11.21 -6.91
CA ILE A 177 8.88 10.69 -8.14
C ILE A 177 7.97 10.98 -9.35
N THR A 178 6.67 10.71 -9.22
CA THR A 178 5.67 11.01 -10.27
C THR A 178 5.62 12.51 -10.57
N LEU A 179 5.67 13.36 -9.54
CA LEU A 179 5.66 14.82 -9.71
C LEU A 179 6.93 15.33 -10.42
N ILE A 180 8.11 14.80 -10.06
CA ILE A 180 9.37 15.13 -10.74
C ILE A 180 9.29 14.72 -12.22
N TYR A 181 8.84 13.49 -12.48
CA TYR A 181 8.65 12.98 -13.84
C TYR A 181 7.71 13.87 -14.66
N LEU A 182 6.52 14.14 -14.14
CA LEU A 182 5.51 14.96 -14.82
C LEU A 182 5.96 16.40 -15.00
N THR A 183 6.74 16.96 -14.08
CA THR A 183 7.34 18.29 -14.25
C THR A 183 8.35 18.29 -15.39
N GLY A 184 9.19 17.26 -15.50
CA GLY A 184 10.11 17.08 -16.62
C GLY A 184 9.38 16.98 -17.96
N VAL A 185 8.34 16.14 -18.02
CA VAL A 185 7.47 16.00 -19.20
C VAL A 185 6.80 17.33 -19.54
N PHE A 186 6.25 18.04 -18.55
CA PHE A 186 5.61 19.35 -18.72
C PHE A 186 6.58 20.36 -19.33
N LEU A 187 7.76 20.54 -18.74
CA LEU A 187 8.77 21.48 -19.23
C LEU A 187 9.22 21.14 -20.65
N TRP A 188 9.34 19.85 -20.97
CA TRP A 188 9.74 19.38 -22.28
C TRP A 188 8.71 19.68 -23.37
N ILE A 189 7.42 19.49 -23.09
CA ILE A 189 6.35 19.69 -24.08
C ILE A 189 5.77 21.10 -24.07
N ARG A 190 5.99 21.90 -23.02
CA ARG A 190 5.32 23.20 -22.81
C ARG A 190 5.35 24.10 -24.06
N GLY A 191 4.26 24.82 -24.27
CA GLY A 191 4.13 25.91 -25.25
C GLY A 191 3.89 25.45 -26.68
N ARG A 192 3.26 24.29 -26.86
CA ARG A 192 2.72 23.86 -28.15
C ARG A 192 1.23 23.60 -28.02
N SER A 193 0.50 23.81 -29.11
CA SER A 193 -0.94 23.60 -29.17
C SER A 193 -1.34 22.19 -28.75
N SER A 194 -0.64 21.15 -29.24
CA SER A 194 -1.00 19.75 -28.99
C SER A 194 -0.47 19.17 -27.67
N SER A 195 0.30 19.94 -26.89
CA SER A 195 1.03 19.42 -25.72
C SER A 195 0.12 18.94 -24.61
N HIS A 196 -1.06 19.54 -24.44
CA HIS A 196 -2.03 19.13 -23.43
C HIS A 196 -2.52 17.69 -23.63
N ARG A 197 -2.75 17.25 -24.88
CA ARG A 197 -3.20 15.86 -25.17
C ARG A 197 -2.12 14.85 -24.79
N LEU A 198 -0.88 15.13 -25.18
CA LEU A 198 0.25 14.26 -24.87
C LEU A 198 0.54 14.25 -23.37
N PHE A 199 0.47 15.41 -22.71
CA PHE A 199 0.59 15.52 -21.26
C PHE A 199 -0.45 14.69 -20.54
N LEU A 200 -1.71 14.71 -21.00
CA LEU A 200 -2.79 13.95 -20.39
C LEU A 200 -2.54 12.44 -20.44
N VAL A 201 -2.01 11.94 -21.57
CA VAL A 201 -1.62 10.52 -21.69
C VAL A 201 -0.53 10.18 -20.67
N PHE A 202 0.54 10.98 -20.60
CA PHE A 202 1.61 10.78 -19.62
C PHE A 202 1.13 10.91 -18.17
N LEU A 203 0.24 11.85 -17.89
CA LEU A 203 -0.36 12.05 -16.57
C LEU A 203 -1.12 10.80 -16.12
N VAL A 204 -2.00 10.26 -16.97
CA VAL A 204 -2.80 9.08 -16.62
C VAL A 204 -1.91 7.85 -16.46
N LEU A 205 -0.97 7.62 -17.38
CA LEU A 205 -0.07 6.47 -17.29
C LEU A 205 0.84 6.56 -16.06
N ALA A 206 1.40 7.73 -15.77
CA ALA A 206 2.31 7.91 -14.63
C ALA A 206 1.58 7.78 -13.29
N LEU A 207 0.38 8.36 -13.14
CA LEU A 207 -0.41 8.29 -11.91
C LEU A 207 -0.78 6.86 -11.49
N VAL A 208 -0.79 5.91 -12.43
CA VAL A 208 -1.07 4.49 -12.15
C VAL A 208 0.22 3.66 -12.18
N GLY A 209 1.10 3.94 -13.13
CA GLY A 209 2.34 3.20 -13.38
C GLY A 209 3.34 3.32 -12.24
N PHE A 210 3.61 4.54 -11.76
CA PHE A 210 4.60 4.73 -10.68
C PHE A 210 4.16 4.10 -9.35
N PRO A 211 2.92 4.26 -8.85
CA PRO A 211 2.49 3.57 -7.64
C PRO A 211 2.59 2.05 -7.73
N LEU A 212 2.20 1.46 -8.86
CA LEU A 212 2.28 0.01 -9.09
C LEU A 212 3.74 -0.46 -9.17
N ALA A 213 4.57 0.21 -9.97
CA ALA A 213 5.98 -0.13 -10.13
C ALA A 213 6.76 0.00 -8.82
N MET A 214 6.55 1.09 -8.06
CA MET A 214 7.23 1.31 -6.79
C MET A 214 6.78 0.30 -5.74
N THR A 215 5.48 0.04 -5.61
CA THR A 215 4.97 -0.92 -4.61
C THR A 215 5.39 -2.34 -4.97
N GLY A 216 5.21 -2.75 -6.23
CA GLY A 216 5.61 -4.07 -6.70
C GLY A 216 7.12 -4.30 -6.61
N GLY A 217 7.90 -3.31 -7.03
CA GLY A 217 9.36 -3.34 -6.91
C GLY A 217 9.82 -3.40 -5.45
N ALA A 218 9.22 -2.61 -4.55
CA ALA A 218 9.55 -2.64 -3.13
C ALA A 218 9.27 -4.00 -2.49
N VAL A 219 8.11 -4.61 -2.75
CA VAL A 219 7.76 -5.94 -2.22
C VAL A 219 8.72 -7.02 -2.76
N VAL A 220 9.00 -7.01 -4.06
CA VAL A 220 9.92 -7.99 -4.67
C VAL A 220 11.32 -7.84 -4.11
N THR A 221 11.86 -6.62 -4.08
CA THR A 221 13.22 -6.37 -3.57
C THR A 221 13.33 -6.63 -2.07
N ASN A 222 12.25 -6.40 -1.30
CA ASN A 222 12.22 -6.70 0.13
C ASN A 222 12.51 -8.16 0.44
N GLY A 223 11.95 -9.10 -0.34
CA GLY A 223 12.17 -10.52 -0.11
C GLY A 223 13.27 -11.14 -0.98
N PHE A 224 13.48 -10.65 -2.20
CA PHE A 224 14.47 -11.21 -3.12
C PHE A 224 15.92 -10.93 -2.69
N TRP A 225 16.18 -9.78 -2.06
CA TRP A 225 17.51 -9.42 -1.54
C TRP A 225 17.67 -9.68 -0.05
N ASP A 226 16.76 -10.45 0.55
CA ASP A 226 16.82 -10.80 1.97
C ASP A 226 17.60 -12.10 2.21
N GLU A 227 18.85 -11.94 2.60
CA GLU A 227 19.79 -13.01 2.94
C GLU A 227 19.77 -13.40 4.43
N ASP A 228 19.00 -12.69 5.26
CA ASP A 228 18.98 -12.91 6.71
C ASP A 228 18.33 -14.26 7.07
N PRO A 229 18.71 -14.85 8.23
CA PRO A 229 18.16 -16.13 8.67
C PRO A 229 16.66 -16.04 8.97
N GLU A 230 15.95 -17.15 8.74
CA GLU A 230 14.54 -17.27 9.11
C GLU A 230 14.37 -17.27 10.64
N THR A 231 13.34 -16.60 11.12
CA THR A 231 12.90 -16.66 12.52
C THR A 231 11.56 -17.40 12.56
N ALA A 232 11.47 -18.47 13.35
CA ALA A 232 10.21 -19.14 13.64
C ALA A 232 9.58 -18.54 14.91
N ARG A 233 8.27 -18.32 14.86
CA ARG A 233 7.49 -17.77 15.98
C ARG A 233 6.26 -18.64 16.21
N GLN A 234 6.12 -19.11 17.44
CA GLN A 234 4.91 -19.80 17.87
C GLN A 234 3.83 -18.76 18.18
N ILE A 235 2.67 -18.89 17.54
CA ILE A 235 1.54 -17.98 17.71
C ILE A 235 0.29 -18.75 18.08
N LEU A 236 -0.57 -18.09 18.85
CA LEU A 236 -1.90 -18.59 19.17
C LEU A 236 -2.93 -17.95 18.24
N VAL A 237 -3.68 -18.78 17.53
CA VAL A 237 -4.73 -18.29 16.63
C VAL A 237 -5.89 -17.75 17.47
N THR A 238 -6.19 -16.46 17.35
CA THR A 238 -7.32 -15.84 18.06
C THR A 238 -8.61 -15.94 17.26
N ASN A 239 -8.53 -15.80 15.94
CA ASN A 239 -9.69 -15.85 15.07
C ASN A 239 -9.32 -16.39 13.68
N ARG A 240 -10.32 -16.88 12.94
CA ARG A 240 -10.19 -17.29 11.54
C ARG A 240 -11.39 -16.79 10.74
N HIS A 241 -11.15 -16.25 9.55
CA HIS A 241 -12.21 -15.83 8.65
C HIS A 241 -11.79 -16.04 7.20
N TYR A 242 -12.76 -16.00 6.28
CA TYR A 242 -12.48 -16.03 4.84
C TYR A 242 -13.16 -14.85 4.16
N ARG A 243 -12.59 -14.42 3.05
CA ARG A 243 -13.21 -13.45 2.15
C ARG A 243 -13.59 -14.15 0.86
N GLN A 244 -14.81 -13.96 0.41
CA GLN A 244 -15.31 -14.48 -0.85
C GLN A 244 -15.49 -13.34 -1.84
N SER A 245 -14.78 -13.41 -2.96
CA SER A 245 -15.06 -12.62 -4.16
C SER A 245 -15.89 -13.46 -5.14
N ARG A 246 -16.32 -12.87 -6.26
CA ARG A 246 -17.19 -13.53 -7.26
C ARG A 246 -16.71 -14.93 -7.67
N ASN A 247 -15.39 -15.12 -7.79
CA ASN A 247 -14.77 -16.36 -8.27
C ASN A 247 -13.65 -16.90 -7.36
N ARG A 248 -13.37 -16.31 -6.18
CA ARG A 248 -12.23 -16.73 -5.34
C ARG A 248 -12.57 -16.64 -3.86
N LYS A 249 -12.13 -17.62 -3.08
CA LYS A 249 -12.09 -17.57 -1.62
C LYS A 249 -10.65 -17.39 -1.17
N SER A 250 -10.42 -16.47 -0.24
CA SER A 250 -9.13 -16.26 0.44
C SER A 250 -9.34 -16.51 1.94
N TRP A 251 -8.43 -17.25 2.54
CA TRP A 251 -8.53 -17.70 3.93
C TRP A 251 -7.51 -16.99 4.80
N TYR A 252 -7.93 -16.58 5.99
CA TYR A 252 -7.11 -15.78 6.87
C TYR A 252 -7.19 -16.28 8.31
N VAL A 253 -6.05 -16.22 9.00
CA VAL A 253 -5.97 -16.39 10.45
C VAL A 253 -5.48 -15.10 11.08
N THR A 254 -6.00 -14.82 12.27
CA THR A 254 -5.69 -13.64 13.08
C THR A 254 -5.06 -14.10 14.39
N PHE A 255 -4.08 -13.36 14.87
CA PHE A 255 -3.34 -13.64 16.11
C PHE A 255 -2.80 -12.32 16.70
N PRO A 256 -2.42 -12.29 17.99
CA PRO A 256 -1.84 -11.10 18.61
C PRO A 256 -0.51 -10.74 17.93
N SER A 257 -0.31 -9.46 17.63
CA SER A 257 0.93 -9.00 17.01
C SER A 257 2.11 -9.16 17.98
N TRP A 258 3.18 -9.79 17.52
CA TRP A 258 4.47 -9.78 18.23
C TRP A 258 5.28 -8.51 17.95
N ARG A 259 4.87 -7.70 16.97
CA ARG A 259 5.54 -6.44 16.63
C ARG A 259 4.99 -5.27 17.44
N ARG A 260 3.69 -5.29 17.74
CA ARG A 260 2.97 -4.18 18.39
C ARG A 260 2.03 -4.71 19.46
N HIS A 261 2.36 -4.41 20.72
CA HIS A 261 1.57 -4.86 21.85
C HIS A 261 0.11 -4.38 21.76
N GLY A 262 -0.84 -5.31 21.89
CA GLY A 262 -2.29 -5.02 21.86
C GLY A 262 -2.89 -4.94 20.45
N GLU A 263 -2.10 -5.00 19.39
CA GLU A 263 -2.61 -5.14 18.02
C GLU A 263 -2.77 -6.62 17.63
N THR A 264 -3.50 -6.87 16.54
CA THR A 264 -3.61 -8.20 15.94
C THR A 264 -3.07 -8.18 14.52
N GLU A 265 -2.33 -9.20 14.14
CA GLU A 265 -1.89 -9.41 12.75
C GLU A 265 -2.83 -10.37 12.03
N GLN A 266 -2.81 -10.31 10.71
CA GLN A 266 -3.59 -11.18 9.84
C GLN A 266 -2.69 -11.74 8.75
N ILE A 267 -2.68 -13.07 8.60
CA ILE A 267 -1.93 -13.74 7.53
C ILE A 267 -2.86 -14.55 6.63
N SER A 268 -2.51 -14.61 5.35
CA SER A 268 -3.21 -15.45 4.38
C SER A 268 -2.71 -16.88 4.53
N VAL A 269 -3.62 -17.85 4.55
CA VAL A 269 -3.27 -19.27 4.67
C VAL A 269 -3.90 -20.09 3.55
N SER A 270 -3.33 -21.26 3.27
CA SER A 270 -3.94 -22.19 2.34
C SER A 270 -5.28 -22.72 2.87
N CYS A 271 -6.21 -23.07 1.98
CA CYS A 271 -7.48 -23.70 2.35
C CYS A 271 -7.27 -24.96 3.21
N ARG A 272 -6.23 -25.75 2.88
CA ARG A 272 -5.87 -26.96 3.61
C ARG A 272 -5.50 -26.66 5.05
N LEU A 273 -4.64 -25.66 5.28
CA LEU A 273 -4.28 -25.23 6.64
C LEU A 273 -5.50 -24.66 7.36
N TYR A 274 -6.26 -23.77 6.73
CA TYR A 274 -7.46 -23.17 7.30
C TYR A 274 -8.49 -24.19 7.79
N SER A 275 -8.70 -25.28 7.03
CA SER A 275 -9.64 -26.34 7.40
C SER A 275 -9.24 -27.11 8.67
N LYS A 276 -7.94 -27.15 8.98
CA LYS A 276 -7.38 -27.88 10.13
C LYS A 276 -7.25 -27.03 11.39
N VAL A 277 -7.15 -25.72 11.24
CA VAL A 277 -6.82 -24.78 12.32
C VAL A 277 -8.08 -24.14 12.90
N ARG A 278 -8.20 -24.14 14.22
CA ARG A 278 -9.26 -23.51 15.01
C ARG A 278 -8.69 -22.35 15.85
N ALA A 279 -9.58 -21.49 16.35
CA ALA A 279 -9.17 -20.51 17.36
C ALA A 279 -8.72 -21.25 18.63
N GLY A 280 -7.60 -20.83 19.21
CA GLY A 280 -6.90 -21.52 20.30
C GLY A 280 -5.81 -22.49 19.84
N ASP A 281 -5.73 -22.83 18.55
CA ASP A 281 -4.64 -23.67 18.05
C ASP A 281 -3.33 -22.87 17.95
N ALA A 282 -2.20 -23.55 18.12
CA ALA A 282 -0.88 -22.98 17.94
C ALA A 282 -0.36 -23.22 16.50
N LEU A 283 0.19 -22.18 15.90
CA LEU A 283 0.90 -22.23 14.61
C LEU A 283 2.35 -21.81 14.77
N VAL A 284 3.20 -22.30 13.89
CA VAL A 284 4.55 -21.76 13.68
C VAL A 284 4.53 -20.91 12.43
N VAL A 285 4.75 -19.61 12.59
CA VAL A 285 4.96 -18.68 11.47
C VAL A 285 6.45 -18.46 11.32
N ARG A 286 6.97 -18.68 10.12
CA ARG A 286 8.35 -18.39 9.76
C ARG A 286 8.39 -17.08 9.00
N THR A 287 9.29 -16.20 9.41
CA THR A 287 9.48 -14.89 8.81
C THR A 287 10.95 -14.60 8.58
N LYS A 288 11.21 -13.61 7.73
CA LYS A 288 12.52 -12.97 7.62
C LYS A 288 12.38 -11.45 7.76
N PRO A 289 13.44 -10.73 8.19
CA PRO A 289 13.40 -9.28 8.43
C PRO A 289 13.04 -8.43 7.20
N GLY A 290 13.36 -8.89 5.99
CA GLY A 290 13.22 -8.13 4.75
C GLY A 290 14.37 -7.15 4.52
N TYR A 291 14.78 -7.00 3.26
CA TYR A 291 15.84 -6.06 2.85
C TYR A 291 15.53 -4.59 3.23
N TRP A 292 14.26 -4.19 3.21
CA TRP A 292 13.82 -2.85 3.62
C TRP A 292 13.39 -2.78 5.09
N GLY A 293 13.70 -3.80 5.88
CA GLY A 293 13.31 -3.91 7.30
C GLY A 293 11.82 -4.17 7.53
N GLU A 294 11.06 -4.55 6.49
CA GLU A 294 9.69 -5.02 6.65
C GLU A 294 9.66 -6.55 6.66
N GLU A 295 9.31 -7.10 7.82
CA GLU A 295 9.20 -8.55 8.01
C GLU A 295 8.23 -9.17 7.00
N TRP A 296 8.62 -10.29 6.37
CA TRP A 296 7.78 -11.02 5.42
C TRP A 296 7.72 -12.50 5.75
N ILE A 297 6.65 -13.17 5.32
CA ILE A 297 6.32 -14.53 5.71
C ILE A 297 6.93 -15.53 4.73
N THR A 298 7.76 -16.45 5.21
CA THR A 298 8.32 -17.56 4.40
C THR A 298 7.48 -18.83 4.50
N GLY A 299 6.77 -19.03 5.62
CA GLY A 299 5.94 -20.22 5.81
C GLY A 299 5.01 -20.15 7.02
N VAL A 300 3.93 -20.94 6.97
CA VAL A 300 2.98 -21.10 8.07
C VAL A 300 2.62 -22.56 8.21
N ASN A 301 2.93 -23.17 9.35
CA ASN A 301 2.69 -24.58 9.61
C ASN A 301 1.95 -24.79 10.93
N PRO A 302 1.12 -25.85 11.08
CA PRO A 302 0.62 -26.27 12.38
C PRO A 302 1.79 -26.59 13.31
N LEU A 303 1.65 -26.28 14.60
CA LEU A 303 2.58 -26.78 15.60
C LEU A 303 2.37 -28.30 15.74
N THR A 304 3.21 -29.11 15.10
CA THR A 304 3.26 -30.56 15.30
C THR A 304 4.27 -30.89 16.41
N PRO A 305 4.10 -32.03 17.12
CA PRO A 305 5.08 -32.48 18.11
C PRO A 305 6.50 -32.62 17.53
N GLU A 306 6.60 -32.95 16.24
CA GLU A 306 7.85 -33.09 15.49
C GLU A 306 8.52 -31.72 15.26
N ASN A 307 7.75 -30.70 14.86
CA ASN A 307 8.23 -29.31 14.77
C ASN A 307 8.60 -28.71 16.14
N ARG A 308 8.20 -29.35 17.24
CA ARG A 308 8.58 -28.97 18.61
C ARG A 308 10.01 -29.41 18.97
N ALA A 309 10.54 -30.42 18.28
CA ALA A 309 11.85 -31.01 18.57
C ALA A 309 13.00 -30.40 17.74
N ASP A 310 12.68 -29.79 16.58
CA ASP A 310 13.68 -29.33 15.60
C ASP A 310 14.11 -27.88 15.74
N GLU A 311 13.46 -27.06 16.58
CA GLU A 311 14.13 -25.86 17.07
C GLU A 311 15.00 -26.27 18.25
N PRO A 312 16.33 -26.03 18.22
CA PRO A 312 17.03 -25.83 19.47
C PRO A 312 16.33 -24.62 20.07
N VAL A 313 15.36 -24.85 20.97
CA VAL A 313 14.93 -23.87 21.95
C VAL A 313 16.23 -23.23 22.36
N ALA A 314 16.48 -21.98 21.95
CA ALA A 314 17.69 -21.27 22.34
C ALA A 314 17.66 -21.39 23.85
N SER A 315 18.46 -22.33 24.37
CA SER A 315 18.12 -22.99 25.63
C SER A 315 18.05 -21.86 26.61
N LEU A 316 16.85 -21.58 27.13
CA LEU A 316 16.70 -20.54 28.13
C LEU A 316 17.84 -20.83 29.10
N PRO A 317 18.74 -19.88 29.38
CA PRO A 317 19.87 -20.14 30.26
C PRO A 317 19.40 -20.22 31.72
N LEU A 318 18.17 -20.68 31.91
CA LEU A 318 17.47 -20.95 33.13
C LEU A 318 17.08 -22.43 33.08
N GLN A 319 17.60 -23.20 34.02
CA GLN A 319 17.21 -24.58 34.18
C GLN A 319 16.17 -24.67 35.30
N LEU A 320 14.96 -25.10 34.96
CA LEU A 320 13.94 -25.34 35.99
C LEU A 320 14.45 -26.40 36.98
N GLN A 321 14.46 -26.06 38.27
CA GLN A 321 14.79 -26.99 39.35
C GLN A 321 13.54 -27.55 39.99
N SER A 322 12.59 -26.69 40.37
CA SER A 322 11.33 -27.14 40.97
C SER A 322 10.21 -26.12 40.85
N ILE A 323 8.97 -26.60 40.88
CA ILE A 323 7.76 -25.79 41.05
C ILE A 323 7.05 -26.26 42.31
N ARG A 324 6.79 -25.32 43.23
CA ARG A 324 6.19 -25.59 44.54
C ARG A 324 5.08 -24.59 44.84
N PHE A 325 4.08 -25.03 45.59
CA PHE A 325 2.92 -24.21 45.92
C PHE A 325 2.81 -23.95 47.41
N PHE A 326 2.32 -22.78 47.81
CA PHE A 326 2.01 -22.45 49.20
C PHE A 326 0.83 -21.47 49.27
N GLU A 327 0.16 -21.40 50.41
CA GLU A 327 -0.94 -20.46 50.67
C GLU A 327 -0.42 -19.24 51.44
N SER A 328 -1.03 -18.07 51.19
CA SER A 328 -0.80 -16.87 52.00
C SER A 328 -2.03 -15.97 52.10
N ALA A 329 -2.06 -15.18 53.17
CA ALA A 329 -3.14 -14.26 53.52
C ALA A 329 -3.22 -12.99 52.67
N ALA A 330 -2.09 -12.56 52.13
CA ALA A 330 -1.96 -11.29 51.43
C ALA A 330 -1.36 -11.53 50.04
N ALA A 331 -1.82 -10.75 49.05
CA ALA A 331 -1.30 -10.78 47.69
C ALA A 331 0.17 -10.29 47.58
N ASP A 332 0.63 -9.49 48.55
CA ASP A 332 1.98 -8.91 48.59
C ASP A 332 2.76 -9.33 49.87
N GLY A 333 2.33 -10.41 50.54
CA GLY A 333 2.98 -10.86 51.77
C GLY A 333 4.42 -11.35 51.55
N PRO A 334 5.32 -11.22 52.55
CA PRO A 334 6.69 -11.72 52.43
C PRO A 334 6.67 -13.23 52.14
N VAL A 335 7.32 -13.60 51.03
CA VAL A 335 7.36 -14.96 50.48
C VAL A 335 8.12 -15.96 51.38
N SER A 336 8.80 -15.48 52.42
CA SER A 336 9.89 -16.21 53.07
C SER A 336 9.49 -17.39 53.97
N GLU A 337 8.21 -17.64 54.28
CA GLU A 337 7.84 -18.65 55.30
C GLU A 337 6.60 -19.52 54.99
N GLY A 338 6.15 -19.57 53.73
CA GLY A 338 5.03 -20.42 53.36
C GLY A 338 5.33 -21.93 53.50
N ARG A 339 4.46 -22.67 54.19
CA ARG A 339 4.52 -24.15 54.20
C ARG A 339 4.12 -24.67 52.81
N PHE A 340 5.09 -25.21 52.07
CA PHE A 340 4.80 -25.78 50.76
C PHE A 340 3.87 -26.99 50.87
N ALA A 341 2.84 -27.02 50.05
CA ALA A 341 1.86 -28.10 49.99
C ALA A 341 1.40 -28.31 48.54
N LYS A 342 0.89 -29.51 48.24
CA LYS A 342 0.20 -29.80 46.98
C LYS A 342 -1.32 -29.85 47.14
N GLU A 343 -1.80 -29.83 48.37
CA GLU A 343 -3.21 -29.91 48.70
C GLU A 343 -3.55 -28.78 49.66
N PHE A 344 -4.64 -28.06 49.39
CA PHE A 344 -5.12 -26.96 50.23
C PHE A 344 -6.60 -27.17 50.55
N ALA A 345 -6.98 -26.99 51.80
CA ALA A 345 -8.38 -27.03 52.21
C ALA A 345 -9.12 -25.82 51.62
N ARG A 346 -10.23 -26.06 50.92
CA ARG A 346 -11.02 -25.00 50.29
C ARG A 346 -11.42 -23.89 51.25
N GLN A 347 -11.71 -24.26 52.50
CA GLN A 347 -12.17 -23.35 53.56
C GLN A 347 -11.07 -22.41 54.08
N GLU A 348 -9.81 -22.71 53.76
CA GLU A 348 -8.62 -21.96 54.21
C GLU A 348 -7.89 -21.30 53.03
N ALA A 349 -7.99 -21.88 51.83
CA ALA A 349 -7.28 -21.42 50.64
C ALA A 349 -7.70 -20.01 50.21
N ARG A 350 -6.75 -19.06 50.29
CA ARG A 350 -6.86 -17.68 49.78
C ARG A 350 -6.04 -17.50 48.51
N PHE A 351 -4.83 -16.96 48.63
CA PHE A 351 -3.90 -16.82 47.52
C PHE A 351 -2.99 -18.04 47.47
N ILE A 352 -3.03 -18.77 46.36
CA ILE A 352 -2.10 -19.87 46.09
C ILE A 352 -0.95 -19.30 45.28
N TYR A 353 0.25 -19.35 45.85
CA TYR A 353 1.48 -18.94 45.21
C TYR A 353 2.10 -20.11 44.46
N CYS A 354 2.59 -19.84 43.26
CA CYS A 354 3.45 -20.75 42.50
C CYS A 354 4.89 -20.23 42.57
N ARG A 355 5.73 -20.89 43.36
CA ARG A 355 7.17 -20.64 43.42
C ARG A 355 7.89 -21.47 42.37
N VAL A 356 8.78 -20.83 41.65
CA VAL A 356 9.63 -21.42 40.62
C VAL A 356 11.07 -21.26 41.07
N ASP A 357 11.77 -22.36 41.29
CA ASP A 357 13.20 -22.39 41.57
C ASP A 357 13.94 -22.77 40.28
N MET A 358 15.00 -22.05 39.95
CA MET A 358 15.75 -22.23 38.71
C MET A 358 17.26 -22.07 38.93
N GLY A 359 18.05 -22.77 38.12
CA GLY A 359 19.50 -22.55 37.99
C GLY A 359 19.79 -21.55 36.87
N ASN A 360 20.69 -20.61 37.10
CA ASN A 360 21.18 -19.65 36.11
C ASN A 360 22.43 -20.21 35.43
N HIS A 361 22.34 -20.57 34.15
CA HIS A 361 23.46 -21.09 33.36
C HIS A 361 24.45 -20.01 32.93
N LEU A 362 24.06 -18.74 33.02
CA LEU A 362 24.89 -17.57 32.73
C LEU A 362 25.35 -16.88 34.04
N TRP A 363 25.44 -17.65 35.12
CA TRP A 363 26.04 -17.20 36.37
C TRP A 363 27.49 -16.78 36.15
N ARG A 364 27.86 -15.60 36.68
CA ARG A 364 29.14 -14.90 36.50
C ARG A 364 29.45 -14.43 35.07
N ASP A 365 28.43 -14.34 34.21
CA ASP A 365 28.60 -13.77 32.86
C ASP A 365 27.95 -12.39 32.74
N ARG A 366 26.63 -12.30 32.94
CA ARG A 366 25.86 -11.04 32.85
C ARG A 366 24.48 -11.13 33.47
N ASP A 367 23.94 -10.00 33.88
CA ASP A 367 22.53 -9.87 34.27
C ASP A 367 21.60 -10.18 33.09
N GLN A 368 20.48 -10.84 33.39
CA GLN A 368 19.46 -11.16 32.39
C GLN A 368 18.08 -10.73 32.87
N SER A 369 17.36 -9.96 32.05
CA SER A 369 15.98 -9.58 32.35
C SER A 369 15.01 -10.41 31.54
N TYR A 370 14.06 -11.03 32.24
CA TYR A 370 13.07 -11.95 31.69
C TYR A 370 11.66 -11.47 32.00
N LEU A 371 10.72 -11.73 31.10
CA LEU A 371 9.29 -11.64 31.36
C LEU A 371 8.76 -13.02 31.76
N PHE A 372 8.44 -13.19 33.04
CA PHE A 372 7.79 -14.40 33.54
C PHE A 372 6.27 -14.26 33.46
N ALA A 373 5.57 -15.33 33.06
CA ALA A 373 4.13 -15.42 33.11
C ALA A 373 3.67 -16.74 33.73
N TRP A 374 2.70 -16.68 34.63
CA TRP A 374 2.03 -17.81 35.25
C TRP A 374 0.60 -17.86 34.75
N ARG A 375 0.25 -18.96 34.09
CA ARG A 375 -1.11 -19.25 33.64
C ARG A 375 -1.74 -20.29 34.55
N TYR A 376 -2.73 -19.87 35.31
CA TYR A 376 -3.52 -20.75 36.17
C TYR A 376 -4.66 -21.33 35.34
N HIS A 377 -4.81 -22.65 35.38
CA HIS A 377 -5.88 -23.38 34.71
C HIS A 377 -6.79 -24.04 35.75
N ASN A 378 -8.10 -23.96 35.49
CA ASN A 378 -9.13 -24.67 36.24
C ASN A 378 -9.02 -26.19 36.06
N PRO A 379 -9.72 -26.99 36.90
CA PRO A 379 -9.75 -28.45 36.77
C PRO A 379 -10.31 -28.97 35.45
N ASP A 380 -11.13 -28.18 34.75
CA ASP A 380 -11.63 -28.50 33.41
C ASP A 380 -10.64 -28.13 32.27
N GLY A 381 -9.47 -27.59 32.62
CA GLY A 381 -8.42 -27.15 31.70
C GLY A 381 -8.59 -25.73 31.16
N SER A 382 -9.73 -25.06 31.43
CA SER A 382 -9.93 -23.66 31.04
C SER A 382 -8.96 -22.72 31.75
N LEU A 383 -8.60 -21.61 31.11
CA LEU A 383 -7.72 -20.60 31.70
C LEU A 383 -8.49 -19.85 32.81
N LEU A 384 -8.02 -19.97 34.05
CA LEU A 384 -8.54 -19.21 35.19
C LEU A 384 -8.02 -17.77 35.17
N GLY A 385 -6.74 -17.58 34.85
CA GLY A 385 -6.10 -16.27 34.83
C GLY A 385 -4.64 -16.35 34.43
N GLU A 386 -4.09 -15.22 34.01
CA GLU A 386 -2.68 -15.04 33.71
C GLU A 386 -2.15 -13.87 34.54
N VAL A 387 -0.95 -14.04 35.06
CA VAL A 387 -0.22 -12.98 35.73
C VAL A 387 1.24 -13.01 35.30
N SER A 388 1.83 -11.84 35.10
CA SER A 388 3.18 -11.71 34.56
C SER A 388 3.97 -10.60 35.23
N GLY A 389 5.30 -10.76 35.29
CA GLY A 389 6.20 -9.77 35.86
C GLY A 389 7.60 -9.85 35.24
N ARG A 390 8.28 -8.70 35.17
CA ARG A 390 9.70 -8.67 34.78
C ARG A 390 10.56 -9.02 35.98
N PHE A 391 11.52 -9.89 35.77
CA PHE A 391 12.48 -10.32 36.78
C PHE A 391 13.88 -10.29 36.19
N THR A 392 14.80 -9.65 36.90
CA THR A 392 16.22 -9.67 36.53
C THR A 392 16.92 -10.73 37.36
N VAL A 393 17.45 -11.75 36.67
CA VAL A 393 18.35 -12.74 37.26
C VAL A 393 19.74 -12.12 37.23
N ALA A 394 20.25 -11.77 38.41
CA ALA A 394 21.57 -11.16 38.54
C ALA A 394 22.68 -12.17 38.24
N GLU A 395 23.80 -11.70 37.70
CA GLU A 395 24.94 -12.55 37.34
C GLU A 395 25.53 -13.29 38.53
N GLU A 396 25.44 -12.76 39.75
CA GLU A 396 25.94 -13.39 40.97
C GLU A 396 25.06 -14.55 41.48
N TRP A 397 23.83 -14.69 40.97
CA TRP A 397 22.89 -15.73 41.41
C TRP A 397 23.08 -17.01 40.61
N GLN A 398 23.71 -18.03 41.22
CA GLN A 398 23.79 -19.37 40.62
C GLN A 398 22.40 -20.03 40.55
N THR A 399 21.54 -19.72 41.51
CA THR A 399 20.15 -20.14 41.56
C THR A 399 19.29 -18.95 41.90
N ALA A 400 18.15 -18.84 41.25
CA ALA A 400 17.16 -17.81 41.52
C ALA A 400 15.82 -18.47 41.82
N TRP A 401 14.97 -17.76 42.56
CA TRP A 401 13.59 -18.15 42.73
C TRP A 401 12.70 -16.93 42.63
N LEU A 402 11.49 -17.16 42.15
CA LEU A 402 10.44 -16.17 42.10
C LEU A 402 9.11 -16.85 42.35
N SER A 403 8.12 -16.06 42.76
CA SER A 403 6.78 -16.56 42.99
C SER A 403 5.75 -15.53 42.59
N HIS A 404 4.64 -16.00 42.04
CA HIS A 404 3.45 -15.18 41.87
C HIS A 404 2.23 -15.95 42.36
N SER A 405 1.23 -15.24 42.87
CA SER A 405 -0.03 -15.82 43.31
C SER A 405 -1.19 -15.52 42.36
N TRP A 406 -2.22 -16.33 42.53
CA TRP A 406 -3.59 -16.04 42.14
C TRP A 406 -4.52 -16.38 43.31
N GLY A 407 -5.65 -15.70 43.43
CA GLY A 407 -6.65 -16.02 44.45
C GLY A 407 -7.41 -14.82 44.98
N TRP A 408 -7.96 -14.97 46.18
CA TRP A 408 -8.83 -13.97 46.82
C TRP A 408 -8.47 -13.78 48.28
N GLN A 409 -8.73 -12.59 48.81
CA GLN A 409 -8.44 -12.26 50.22
C GLN A 409 -9.28 -13.05 51.22
N ARG A 410 -10.52 -13.40 50.86
CA ARG A 410 -11.37 -14.29 51.66
C ARG A 410 -11.22 -15.73 51.16
N PRO A 411 -11.15 -16.73 52.06
CA PRO A 411 -11.07 -18.12 51.64
C PRO A 411 -12.41 -18.65 51.09
N GLY A 412 -12.41 -19.86 50.52
CA GLY A 412 -13.63 -20.54 50.04
C GLY A 412 -13.99 -20.30 48.57
N HIS A 413 -13.28 -19.40 47.89
CA HIS A 413 -13.56 -19.00 46.51
C HIS A 413 -13.02 -19.98 45.46
N TRP A 414 -12.05 -20.82 45.81
CA TRP A 414 -11.57 -21.88 44.93
C TRP A 414 -12.61 -23.00 44.81
N PRO A 415 -13.07 -23.35 43.60
CA PRO A 415 -13.71 -24.64 43.37
C PRO A 415 -12.79 -25.80 43.78
N SER A 416 -13.37 -26.92 44.25
CA SER A 416 -12.59 -28.13 44.53
C SER A 416 -12.14 -28.78 43.21
N GLY A 417 -10.91 -29.32 43.18
CA GLY A 417 -10.35 -30.00 42.01
C GLY A 417 -8.84 -29.79 41.84
N ASP A 418 -8.29 -30.35 40.77
CA ASP A 418 -6.87 -30.28 40.44
C ASP A 418 -6.59 -29.09 39.52
N TYR A 419 -5.82 -28.14 40.01
CA TYR A 419 -5.40 -26.96 39.26
C TYR A 419 -4.03 -27.19 38.65
N ARG A 420 -3.82 -26.61 37.47
CA ARG A 420 -2.54 -26.64 36.75
C ARG A 420 -2.00 -25.23 36.56
N VAL A 421 -0.72 -25.02 36.84
CA VAL A 421 -0.03 -23.74 36.61
C VAL A 421 1.09 -23.94 35.60
N VAL A 422 1.02 -23.22 34.48
CA VAL A 422 2.03 -23.21 33.43
C VAL A 422 2.88 -21.96 33.57
N VAL A 423 4.20 -22.14 33.60
CA VAL A 423 5.20 -21.06 33.74
C VAL A 423 5.87 -20.84 32.39
N LEU A 424 5.83 -19.60 31.92
CA LEU A 424 6.45 -19.15 30.69
C LEU A 424 7.54 -18.12 30.99
N VAL A 425 8.63 -18.16 30.22
CA VAL A 425 9.70 -17.16 30.23
C VAL A 425 9.88 -16.61 28.82
N ASP A 426 9.64 -15.32 28.64
CA ASP A 426 9.63 -14.65 27.34
C ASP A 426 8.73 -15.37 26.32
N GLY A 427 7.60 -15.90 26.79
CA GLY A 427 6.66 -16.67 25.99
C GLY A 427 7.01 -18.15 25.79
N HIS A 428 8.21 -18.58 26.18
CA HIS A 428 8.66 -19.97 26.07
C HIS A 428 8.28 -20.78 27.31
N PHE A 429 7.91 -22.05 27.14
CA PHE A 429 7.57 -22.92 28.25
C PHE A 429 8.80 -23.25 29.11
N LEU A 430 8.75 -22.86 30.38
CA LEU A 430 9.77 -23.23 31.37
C LEU A 430 9.39 -24.50 32.13
N GLY A 431 8.13 -24.65 32.52
CA GLY A 431 7.64 -25.80 33.27
C GLY A 431 6.18 -25.67 33.69
N GLU A 432 5.64 -26.73 34.31
CA GLU A 432 4.32 -26.71 34.91
C GLU A 432 4.27 -27.48 36.23
N GLY A 433 3.31 -27.14 37.08
CA GLY A 433 3.03 -27.85 38.33
C GLY A 433 1.53 -27.90 38.61
N THR A 434 1.14 -28.78 39.53
CA THR A 434 -0.27 -28.96 39.92
C THR A 434 -0.47 -28.86 41.43
N PHE A 435 -1.63 -28.37 41.84
CA PHE A 435 -2.11 -28.41 43.22
C PHE A 435 -3.61 -28.75 43.27
N THR A 436 -4.07 -29.30 44.38
CA THR A 436 -5.46 -29.72 44.58
C THR A 436 -6.13 -28.88 45.65
N ILE A 437 -7.36 -28.46 45.39
CA ILE A 437 -8.26 -27.86 46.38
C ILE A 437 -9.26 -28.91 46.83
N ARG A 438 -9.36 -29.18 48.14
CA ARG A 438 -10.31 -30.13 48.73
C ARG A 438 -11.42 -29.44 49.51
#